data_AF-A0A7X5N3W4-F1
#
_entry.id   AF-A0A7X5N3W4-F1
#
_cell.length_a   1.000
_cell.length_b   1.000
_cell.length_c   1.000
_cell.angle_alpha   90.00
_cell.angle_beta   90.00
_cell.angle_gamma   90.00
#
_symmetry.space_group_name_H-M   'P 1'
#
loop_
_entity.id
_entity.type
_entity.pdbx_description
1 polymer ?
#
loop_
_entity_poly.entity_id
_entity_poly.type
_entity_poly.pdbx_seq_one_letter_code
_entity_poly.pdbx_strand_id
1 'polypeptide(L)'
;QAKGIVTADALAALVSALPSPRVVWLMVPAGKIVDDTLAQLLPLLQAGDIVIDGGNSYYKDSQRRAALLHASGIAFVDCGTSGGVWGLQEGYSLM
;
A
#
# COMPACT_ATOMS: atom_id res chain seq x y z
N GLN A 1 15.60 -16.12 -13.43
CA GLN A 1 15.72 -16.44 -11.99
C GLN A 1 14.78 -15.52 -11.23
N ALA A 2 13.89 -16.07 -10.39
CA ALA A 2 13.07 -15.25 -9.49
C ALA A 2 14.01 -14.57 -8.49
N LYS A 3 14.05 -13.23 -8.48
CA LYS A 3 14.95 -12.42 -7.64
C LYS A 3 14.50 -12.38 -6.17
N GLY A 4 14.14 -13.52 -5.57
CA GLY A 4 13.64 -13.59 -4.19
C GLY A 4 12.22 -13.05 -3.98
N ILE A 5 11.43 -12.92 -5.05
CA ILE A 5 10.03 -12.48 -4.95
C ILE A 5 9.15 -13.69 -4.60
N VAL A 6 8.45 -13.61 -3.47
CA VAL A 6 7.44 -14.58 -3.05
C VAL A 6 6.06 -14.08 -3.48
N THR A 7 5.29 -14.95 -4.13
CA THR A 7 3.92 -14.64 -4.57
C THR A 7 2.91 -15.22 -3.60
N ALA A 8 1.76 -14.55 -3.44
CA ALA A 8 0.61 -15.06 -2.73
C ALA A 8 -0.62 -15.05 -3.66
N ASP A 9 -1.50 -16.03 -3.51
CA ASP A 9 -2.74 -16.20 -4.28
C ASP A 9 -3.95 -15.50 -3.65
N ALA A 10 -3.81 -15.06 -2.39
CA ALA A 10 -4.82 -14.31 -1.65
C ALA A 10 -4.19 -13.24 -0.76
N LEU A 11 -4.96 -12.20 -0.45
CA LEU A 11 -4.51 -11.09 0.38
C LEU A 11 -4.15 -11.52 1.81
N ALA A 12 -4.91 -12.47 2.38
CA ALA A 12 -4.60 -13.05 3.68
C ALA A 12 -3.27 -13.82 3.68
N ALA A 13 -3.00 -14.58 2.63
CA ALA A 13 -1.72 -15.28 2.46
C ALA A 13 -0.56 -14.29 2.31
N LEU A 14 -0.74 -13.20 1.57
CA LEU A 14 0.24 -12.11 1.45
C LEU A 14 0.57 -11.52 2.83
N VAL A 15 -0.45 -11.06 3.56
CA VAL A 15 -0.30 -10.41 4.87
C VAL A 15 0.34 -11.35 5.90
N SER A 16 0.00 -12.64 5.87
CA SER A 16 0.60 -13.65 6.76
C SER A 16 2.07 -13.95 6.44
N ALA A 17 2.50 -13.76 5.20
CA ALA A 17 3.88 -14.02 4.78
C ALA A 17 4.83 -12.85 5.08
N LEU A 18 4.31 -11.65 5.37
CA LEU A 18 5.11 -10.47 5.67
C LEU A 18 5.63 -10.48 7.12
N PRO A 19 6.89 -10.05 7.36
CA PRO A 19 7.40 -9.84 8.71
C PRO A 19 6.67 -8.65 9.37
N SER A 20 6.66 -8.65 10.71
CA SER A 20 6.13 -7.53 11.50
C SER A 20 7.24 -6.49 11.81
N PRO A 21 6.95 -5.18 11.79
CA PRO A 21 5.70 -4.56 11.33
C PRO A 21 5.50 -4.75 9.82
N ARG A 22 4.28 -5.06 9.40
CA ARG A 22 3.99 -5.32 7.99
C ARG A 22 3.97 -4.01 7.22
N VAL A 23 4.58 -4.00 6.04
CA VAL A 23 4.53 -2.87 5.10
C VAL A 23 3.82 -3.33 3.83
N VAL A 24 2.67 -2.73 3.53
CA VAL A 24 1.88 -3.05 2.35
C VAL A 24 1.87 -1.86 1.40
N TRP A 25 2.48 -2.02 0.23
CA TRP A 25 2.55 -0.99 -0.81
C TRP A 25 1.49 -1.24 -1.88
N LEU A 26 0.58 -0.29 -2.07
CA LEU A 26 -0.51 -0.35 -3.05
C LEU A 26 -0.09 0.33 -4.36
N MET A 27 -0.17 -0.40 -5.47
CA MET A 27 -0.04 0.10 -6.85
C MET A 27 -1.27 -0.31 -7.66
N VAL A 28 -2.44 0.14 -7.21
CA VAL A 28 -3.75 -0.14 -7.85
C VAL A 28 -4.36 1.15 -8.39
N PRO A 29 -5.38 1.09 -9.27
CA PRO A 29 -6.05 2.29 -9.75
C PRO A 29 -6.56 3.19 -8.62
N ALA A 30 -6.34 4.51 -8.75
CA ALA A 30 -6.75 5.49 -7.75
C ALA A 30 -8.29 5.52 -7.54
N GLY A 31 -8.71 6.09 -6.41
CA GLY A 31 -10.12 6.20 -6.05
C GLY A 31 -10.69 4.90 -5.47
N LYS A 32 -11.86 4.46 -5.97
CA LYS A 32 -12.64 3.37 -5.37
C LYS A 32 -11.85 2.08 -5.17
N ILE A 33 -10.95 1.72 -6.09
CA ILE A 33 -10.19 0.47 -6.01
C ILE A 33 -9.21 0.48 -4.84
N VAL A 34 -8.60 1.62 -4.52
CA VAL A 34 -7.81 1.76 -3.28
C VAL A 34 -8.70 1.55 -2.06
N ASP A 35 -9.86 2.19 -2.01
CA ASP A 35 -10.77 2.07 -0.86
C ASP A 35 -11.29 0.63 -0.67
N ASP A 36 -11.65 -0.06 -1.75
CA ASP A 36 -12.06 -1.47 -1.72
C ASP A 36 -10.92 -2.40 -1.28
N THR A 37 -9.68 -2.07 -1.67
CA THR A 37 -8.48 -2.82 -1.25
C THR A 37 -8.19 -2.60 0.23
N LEU A 38 -8.28 -1.36 0.70
CA LEU A 38 -8.14 -1.02 2.12
C LEU A 38 -9.18 -1.71 2.98
N ALA A 39 -10.44 -1.78 2.53
CA ALA A 39 -11.51 -2.48 3.24
C ALA A 39 -11.22 -3.98 3.43
N GLN A 40 -10.57 -4.62 2.44
CA GLN A 40 -10.16 -6.03 2.53
C GLN A 40 -8.90 -6.23 3.38
N LEU A 41 -7.97 -5.27 3.37
CA LEU A 41 -6.74 -5.32 4.16
C LEU A 41 -6.98 -5.07 5.64
N LEU A 42 -7.86 -4.12 5.98
CA LEU A 42 -8.08 -3.67 7.35
C LEU A 42 -8.32 -4.82 8.36
N PRO A 43 -9.16 -5.85 8.09
CA PRO A 43 -9.34 -6.96 9.03
C PRO A 43 -8.14 -7.92 9.14
N LEU A 44 -7.14 -7.80 8.26
CA LEU A 44 -5.96 -8.67 8.21
C LEU A 44 -4.73 -8.05 8.87
N LEU A 45 -4.72 -6.72 9.01
CA LEU A 45 -3.62 -5.96 9.58
C LEU A 45 -3.78 -5.79 11.09
N GLN A 46 -2.69 -5.46 11.77
CA GLN A 46 -2.68 -5.15 13.19
C GLN A 46 -2.12 -3.76 13.46
N ALA A 47 -2.36 -3.24 14.67
CA ALA A 47 -1.79 -1.96 15.09
C ALA A 47 -0.26 -1.97 14.97
N GLY A 48 0.30 -0.90 14.40
CA GLY A 48 1.72 -0.77 14.07
C GLY A 48 2.09 -1.19 12.65
N ASP A 49 1.19 -1.85 11.90
CA ASP A 49 1.40 -2.10 10.46
C ASP A 49 1.29 -0.79 9.65
N ILE A 50 1.86 -0.80 8.44
CA ILE A 50 1.99 0.35 7.56
C ILE A 50 1.36 0.04 6.20
N VAL A 51 0.51 0.94 5.71
CA VAL A 51 0.00 0.93 4.33
C VAL A 51 0.51 2.15 3.59
N ILE A 52 1.02 1.92 2.37
CA ILE A 52 1.51 2.96 1.47
C ILE A 52 0.63 2.99 0.24
N ASP A 53 0.01 4.13 -0.10
CA ASP A 53 -0.61 4.35 -1.40
C ASP A 53 0.42 4.96 -2.34
N GLY A 54 0.98 4.14 -3.22
CA GLY A 54 1.98 4.56 -4.21
C GLY A 54 1.39 5.15 -5.48
N GLY A 55 0.05 5.23 -5.56
CA GLY A 55 -0.67 5.66 -6.74
C GLY A 55 -0.70 7.17 -6.93
N ASN A 56 -1.49 7.61 -7.92
CA ASN A 56 -1.77 9.02 -8.16
C ASN A 56 -3.14 9.39 -7.57
N SER A 57 -3.33 9.11 -6.28
CA SER A 57 -4.56 9.39 -5.55
C SER A 57 -4.76 10.90 -5.33
N TYR A 58 -6.01 11.34 -5.22
CA TYR A 58 -6.30 12.72 -4.84
C TYR A 58 -6.02 12.89 -3.34
N TYR A 59 -5.18 13.86 -2.98
CA TYR A 59 -4.66 14.01 -1.60
C TYR A 59 -5.75 14.07 -0.51
N LYS A 60 -6.97 14.54 -0.81
CA LYS A 60 -8.08 14.54 0.17
C LYS A 60 -8.59 13.13 0.47
N ASP A 61 -8.55 12.23 -0.51
CA ASP A 61 -8.82 10.82 -0.27
C ASP A 61 -7.73 10.21 0.61
N SER A 62 -6.46 10.56 0.36
CA SER A 62 -5.33 10.16 1.20
C SER A 62 -5.49 10.62 2.65
N GLN A 63 -5.90 11.88 2.88
CA GLN A 63 -6.20 12.40 4.23
C GLN A 63 -7.34 11.63 4.92
N ARG A 64 -8.43 11.34 4.20
CA ARG A 64 -9.55 10.54 4.71
C ARG A 64 -9.10 9.11 5.06
N ARG A 65 -8.30 8.48 4.20
CA ARG A 65 -7.76 7.12 4.42
C ARG A 65 -6.81 7.10 5.62
N ALA A 66 -5.93 8.09 5.74
CA ALA A 66 -5.05 8.22 6.89
C ALA A 66 -5.83 8.26 8.21
N ALA A 67 -6.89 9.08 8.29
CA ALA A 67 -7.74 9.16 9.48
C ALA A 67 -8.44 7.82 9.78
N LEU A 68 -8.96 7.14 8.74
CA LEU A 68 -9.61 5.83 8.87
C LEU A 68 -8.64 4.77 9.42
N LEU A 69 -7.44 4.64 8.85
CA LEU A 69 -6.46 3.64 9.25
C LEU A 69 -5.86 3.94 10.62
N HIS A 70 -5.67 5.23 10.94
CA HIS A 70 -5.18 5.66 12.25
C HIS A 70 -6.12 5.22 13.38
N ALA A 71 -7.44 5.22 13.16
CA ALA A 71 -8.41 4.74 14.14
C ALA A 71 -8.24 3.24 14.47
N SER A 72 -7.58 2.47 13.60
CA SER A 72 -7.21 1.06 13.83
C SER A 72 -5.74 0.88 14.23
N GLY A 73 -5.01 1.97 14.51
CA GLY A 73 -3.60 1.94 14.87
C GLY A 73 -2.66 1.61 13.71
N ILE A 74 -3.13 1.71 12.46
CA ILE A 74 -2.35 1.44 11.25
C ILE A 74 -1.81 2.75 10.71
N ALA A 75 -0.51 2.79 10.39
CA ALA A 75 0.10 3.96 9.77
C ALA A 75 -0.23 3.99 8.27
N PHE A 76 -0.47 5.18 7.74
CA PHE A 76 -0.73 5.39 6.31
C PHE A 76 0.26 6.39 5.75
N VAL A 77 0.82 6.07 4.58
CA VAL A 77 1.72 6.95 3.82
C VAL A 77 1.12 7.16 2.43
N ASP A 78 0.83 8.42 2.11
CA ASP A 78 0.58 8.85 0.74
C ASP A 78 1.95 9.03 0.07
N CYS A 79 2.25 8.26 -0.98
CA CYS A 79 3.56 8.28 -1.65
C CYS A 79 3.40 8.45 -3.16
N GLY A 80 3.44 9.70 -3.63
CA GLY A 80 3.34 9.98 -5.06
C GLY A 80 4.54 9.40 -5.80
N THR A 81 4.30 8.45 -6.70
CA THR A 81 5.36 7.80 -7.49
C THR A 81 5.42 8.37 -8.91
N SER A 82 6.54 9.03 -9.25
CA SER A 82 6.76 9.66 -10.56
C SER A 82 8.00 9.09 -11.28
N GLY A 83 8.06 9.28 -12.60
CA GLY A 83 9.09 8.73 -13.49
C GLY A 83 8.55 7.77 -14.57
N GLY A 84 7.27 7.38 -14.47
CA GLY A 84 6.63 6.47 -15.43
C GLY A 84 7.36 5.14 -15.57
N VAL A 85 7.27 4.49 -16.74
CA VAL A 85 7.95 3.21 -16.98
C VAL A 85 9.47 3.32 -16.94
N TRP A 86 10.02 4.52 -17.18
CA TRP A 86 11.46 4.78 -17.18
C TRP A 86 12.08 4.73 -15.80
N GLY A 87 11.29 4.96 -14.74
CA GLY A 87 11.76 4.85 -13.36
C GLY A 87 12.28 3.46 -12.99
N LEU A 88 11.94 2.42 -13.76
CA LEU A 88 12.54 1.08 -13.60
C LEU A 88 14.06 1.08 -13.83
N GLN A 89 14.55 1.93 -14.75
CA GLN A 89 15.96 2.04 -15.10
C GLN A 89 16.63 3.19 -14.34
N GLU A 90 15.96 4.34 -14.27
CA GLU A 90 16.55 5.60 -13.79
C GLU A 90 16.26 5.87 -12.30
N GLY A 91 15.40 5.08 -11.67
CA GLY A 91 14.88 5.32 -10.34
C GLY A 91 13.60 6.18 -10.35
N TYR A 92 12.74 5.94 -9.36
CA TYR A 92 11.50 6.68 -9.18
C TYR A 92 11.71 7.90 -8.28
N SER A 93 11.01 8.99 -8.58
CA SER A 93 10.79 10.06 -7.61
C SER A 93 9.64 9.66 -6.70
N LEU A 94 9.90 9.63 -5.40
CA LEU A 94 8.94 9.29 -4.35
C LEU A 94 8.73 10.52 -3.47
N MET A 95 7.47 10.94 -3.30
CA MET A 95 7.10 12.17 -2.59
C MET A 95 6.09 11.86 -1.50
#